data_AF-A0A1Q4BCK4-F1
#
_entry.id   AF-A0A1Q4BCK4-F1
#
_cell.length_a   1.000
_cell.length_b   1.000
_cell.length_c   1.000
_cell.angle_alpha   90.00
_cell.angle_beta   90.00
_cell.angle_gamma   90.00
#
_symmetry.space_group_name_H-M   'P 1'
#
loop_
_entity.id
_entity.type
_entity.pdbx_description
1 polymer ?
#
loop_
_entity_poly.entity_id
_entity_poly.type
_entity_poly.pdbx_seq_one_letter_code
_entity_poly.pdbx_strand_id
1 'polypeptide(L)'
;MRKIVLVTSMISALLLAVFVGSSSIRLESHAAEQDCHPKAIRDLQRLSPRGFAIYEAMQDKKLFLGWLSCDDIQLGLSTAVHESVHNLTEERDAFPLVKGGDIKRPHEVSAFFAPSEIASAFTTRDIFVHDYLRPTGVSSAKDFLYLLDELNAFSHDLDSAVALNSLHRNDRQVDHRDGLAAMMAFVMTYVETARKSQPRTWEGLQKPQPRQVIQTLWSQAETVMASSCGLSDFGSRDRYYLGLICKPGDGEALSRLLDRAPLCPKACLS
;
A
#
# COMPACT_ATOMS: atom_id res chain seq x y z
N MET A 1 14.72 -9.72 -49.49
CA MET A 1 14.72 -11.16 -49.86
C MET A 1 14.14 -11.97 -48.70
N ARG A 2 13.06 -12.73 -48.97
CA ARG A 2 12.47 -13.85 -48.19
C ARG A 2 11.91 -13.52 -46.79
N LYS A 3 10.75 -14.03 -46.36
CA LYS A 3 9.68 -14.83 -46.99
C LYS A 3 8.47 -14.72 -46.05
N ILE A 4 7.31 -14.47 -46.64
CA ILE A 4 5.99 -14.71 -46.06
C ILE A 4 5.82 -16.23 -45.90
N VAL A 5 5.25 -16.69 -44.79
CA VAL A 5 4.70 -18.05 -44.65
C VAL A 5 3.23 -17.92 -44.26
N LEU A 6 2.37 -18.07 -45.27
CA LEU A 6 1.01 -18.56 -45.11
C LEU A 6 1.08 -20.06 -44.80
N VAL A 7 0.25 -20.54 -43.87
CA VAL A 7 -0.22 -21.92 -43.88
C VAL A 7 -1.74 -21.88 -43.87
N THR A 8 -2.30 -22.34 -44.99
CA THR A 8 -3.71 -22.57 -45.28
C THR A 8 -4.12 -24.01 -44.97
N SER A 9 -5.26 -24.14 -44.31
CA SER A 9 -6.42 -25.01 -44.66
C SER A 9 -6.31 -26.55 -44.67
N MET A 10 -7.22 -27.21 -43.94
CA MET A 10 -8.28 -28.14 -44.43
C MET A 10 -8.80 -29.02 -43.27
N ILE A 11 -10.03 -28.84 -42.80
CA ILE A 11 -11.29 -29.55 -43.15
C ILE A 11 -11.21 -31.08 -42.99
N SER A 12 -11.95 -31.62 -42.02
CA SER A 12 -12.89 -32.74 -42.26
C SER A 12 -13.87 -32.90 -41.09
N ALA A 13 -15.15 -32.86 -41.44
CA ALA A 13 -16.29 -33.12 -40.58
C ALA A 13 -16.45 -34.62 -40.31
N LEU A 14 -16.95 -34.96 -39.12
CA LEU A 14 -17.70 -36.19 -38.93
C LEU A 14 -18.90 -35.90 -38.02
N LEU A 15 -20.08 -35.92 -38.63
CA LEU A 15 -21.37 -36.01 -37.97
C LEU A 15 -21.52 -37.42 -37.39
N LEU A 16 -21.84 -37.51 -36.10
CA LEU A 16 -22.66 -38.60 -35.58
C LEU A 16 -23.69 -37.98 -34.63
N ALA A 17 -24.93 -37.89 -35.10
CA ALA A 17 -26.10 -37.80 -34.24
C ALA A 17 -26.32 -39.19 -33.61
N VAL A 18 -26.78 -39.24 -32.36
CA VAL A 18 -27.95 -40.04 -31.93
C VAL A 18 -28.13 -40.06 -30.40
N PHE A 19 -29.42 -40.00 -30.02
CA PHE A 19 -30.12 -40.29 -28.77
C PHE A 19 -30.33 -39.20 -27.69
N VAL A 20 -31.55 -38.66 -27.80
CA VAL A 20 -32.46 -38.14 -26.79
C VAL A 20 -32.38 -38.93 -25.47
N GLY A 21 -31.97 -38.23 -24.42
CA GLY A 21 -32.30 -38.55 -23.04
C GLY A 21 -32.71 -37.25 -22.37
N SER A 22 -34.02 -37.03 -22.21
CA SER A 22 -34.60 -35.91 -21.49
C SER A 22 -34.34 -36.05 -19.98
N SER A 23 -33.09 -35.92 -19.59
CA SER A 23 -32.74 -35.57 -18.23
C SER A 23 -32.85 -34.06 -18.16
N SER A 24 -33.90 -33.57 -17.51
CA SER A 24 -33.92 -32.23 -16.96
C SER A 24 -32.76 -32.15 -15.96
N ILE A 25 -31.55 -31.91 -16.47
CA ILE A 25 -30.48 -31.33 -15.70
C ILE A 25 -31.08 -29.98 -15.31
N ARG A 26 -31.59 -29.91 -14.09
CA ARG A 26 -31.61 -28.65 -13.37
C ARG A 26 -30.16 -28.20 -13.40
N LEU A 27 -29.83 -27.37 -14.39
CA LEU A 27 -28.92 -26.28 -14.19
C LEU A 27 -29.58 -25.47 -13.07
N GLU A 28 -29.36 -25.93 -11.84
CA GLU A 28 -29.21 -25.04 -10.71
C GLU A 28 -28.05 -24.15 -11.11
N SER A 29 -28.40 -23.13 -11.91
CA SER A 29 -28.05 -21.76 -11.64
C SER A 29 -27.13 -21.72 -10.44
N HIS A 30 -25.82 -21.55 -10.69
CA HIS A 30 -24.91 -20.92 -9.75
C HIS A 30 -25.41 -19.47 -9.52
N ALA A 31 -26.63 -19.36 -8.99
CA ALA A 31 -27.22 -18.12 -8.55
C ALA A 31 -26.44 -17.75 -7.30
N ALA A 32 -25.68 -16.67 -7.44
CA ALA A 32 -24.99 -15.98 -6.37
C ALA A 32 -23.88 -16.84 -5.72
N GLU A 33 -22.71 -16.85 -6.35
CA GLU A 33 -21.54 -16.42 -5.57
C GLU A 33 -21.97 -15.10 -4.93
N GLN A 34 -22.34 -15.15 -3.65
CA GLN A 34 -23.04 -14.06 -2.99
C GLN A 34 -22.15 -12.83 -3.04
N ASP A 35 -22.57 -11.85 -3.84
CA ASP A 35 -21.91 -10.56 -3.94
C ASP A 35 -21.68 -10.01 -2.52
N CYS A 36 -20.43 -10.11 -2.05
CA CYS A 36 -20.08 -9.73 -0.69
C CYS A 36 -19.97 -8.21 -0.54
N HIS A 37 -19.92 -7.46 -1.65
CA HIS A 37 -19.64 -6.03 -1.65
C HIS A 37 -20.60 -5.23 -0.77
N PRO A 38 -21.95 -5.39 -0.83
CA PRO A 38 -22.84 -4.61 0.02
C PRO A 38 -22.61 -4.85 1.50
N LYS A 39 -22.27 -6.08 1.90
CA LYS A 39 -21.96 -6.40 3.31
C LYS A 39 -20.61 -5.82 3.69
N ALA A 40 -19.59 -6.00 2.86
CA ALA A 40 -18.25 -5.51 3.10
C ALA A 40 -18.22 -3.98 3.26
N ILE A 41 -18.95 -3.23 2.42
CA ILE A 41 -19.07 -1.77 2.56
C ILE A 41 -19.79 -1.37 3.86
N ARG A 42 -20.85 -2.09 4.26
CA ARG A 42 -21.49 -1.85 5.57
C ARG A 42 -20.56 -2.15 6.75
N ASP A 43 -19.76 -3.21 6.64
CA ASP A 43 -18.76 -3.53 7.65
C ASP A 43 -17.65 -2.48 7.70
N LEU A 44 -17.17 -1.99 6.55
CA LEU A 44 -16.24 -0.87 6.47
C LEU A 44 -16.81 0.37 7.16
N GLN A 45 -18.04 0.77 6.83
CA GLN A 45 -18.72 1.91 7.45
C GLN A 45 -18.82 1.78 8.98
N ARG A 46 -19.14 0.59 9.46
CA ARG A 46 -19.38 0.33 10.89
C ARG A 46 -18.08 0.20 11.68
N LEU A 47 -17.08 -0.49 11.13
CA LEU A 47 -15.87 -0.88 11.84
C LEU A 47 -14.70 0.07 11.59
N SER A 48 -14.56 0.58 10.36
CA SER A 48 -13.54 1.57 9.98
C SER A 48 -14.20 2.81 9.35
N PRO A 49 -14.85 3.69 10.14
CA PRO A 49 -15.44 4.93 9.61
C PRO A 49 -14.44 5.80 8.84
N ARG A 50 -13.15 5.74 9.20
CA ARG A 50 -12.06 6.45 8.51
C ARG A 50 -11.74 5.85 7.14
N GLY A 51 -11.65 4.52 7.04
CA GLY A 51 -11.54 3.83 5.75
C GLY A 51 -12.80 4.01 4.88
N PHE A 52 -13.98 4.05 5.50
CA PHE A 52 -15.22 4.35 4.79
C PHE A 52 -15.26 5.78 4.25
N ALA A 53 -14.70 6.76 4.95
CA ALA A 53 -14.60 8.12 4.44
C ALA A 53 -13.75 8.20 3.16
N ILE A 54 -12.72 7.35 3.01
CA ILE A 54 -11.97 7.20 1.74
C ILE A 54 -12.88 6.62 0.66
N TYR A 55 -13.63 5.55 0.97
CA TYR A 55 -14.63 5.02 0.03
C TYR A 55 -15.63 6.09 -0.40
N GLU A 56 -16.20 6.87 0.53
CA GLU A 56 -17.16 7.95 0.25
C GLU A 56 -16.57 9.08 -0.58
N ALA A 57 -15.30 9.40 -0.38
CA ALA A 57 -14.57 10.43 -1.11
C ALA A 57 -14.33 10.09 -2.60
N MET A 58 -14.24 8.81 -2.96
CA MET A 58 -13.97 8.38 -4.34
C MET A 58 -15.08 8.78 -5.31
N GLN A 59 -14.76 9.30 -6.49
CA GLN A 59 -15.77 9.60 -7.51
C GLN A 59 -16.28 8.32 -8.17
N ASP A 60 -15.37 7.46 -8.61
CA ASP A 60 -15.71 6.15 -9.18
C ASP A 60 -15.58 5.04 -8.13
N LYS A 61 -16.71 4.65 -7.54
CA LYS A 61 -16.75 3.54 -6.57
C LYS A 61 -16.32 2.21 -7.18
N LYS A 62 -16.36 2.05 -8.50
CA LYS A 62 -15.95 0.79 -9.15
C LYS A 62 -14.46 0.50 -8.98
N LEU A 63 -13.63 1.55 -8.89
CA LEU A 63 -12.20 1.39 -8.60
C LEU A 63 -12.00 0.75 -7.22
N PHE A 64 -12.68 1.27 -6.20
CA PHE A 64 -12.65 0.68 -4.86
C PHE A 64 -13.15 -0.79 -4.87
N LEU A 65 -14.30 -1.03 -5.51
CA LEU A 65 -14.90 -2.37 -5.55
C LEU A 65 -14.05 -3.38 -6.34
N GLY A 66 -13.25 -2.92 -7.32
CA GLY A 66 -12.36 -3.79 -8.09
C GLY A 66 -11.23 -4.44 -7.28
N TRP A 67 -10.89 -3.87 -6.12
CA TRP A 67 -9.88 -4.41 -5.21
C TRP A 67 -10.45 -5.31 -4.11
N LEU A 68 -11.77 -5.37 -3.98
CA LEU A 68 -12.42 -6.15 -2.94
C LEU A 68 -12.57 -7.60 -3.38
N SER A 69 -11.97 -8.52 -2.62
CA SER A 69 -12.16 -9.96 -2.79
C SER A 69 -13.11 -10.51 -1.73
N CYS A 70 -14.02 -11.40 -2.13
CA CYS A 70 -14.92 -12.09 -1.20
C CYS A 70 -14.24 -13.22 -0.41
N ASP A 71 -13.04 -13.65 -0.82
CA ASP A 71 -12.27 -14.68 -0.10
C ASP A 71 -11.65 -14.14 1.18
N ASP A 72 -11.30 -12.85 1.18
CA ASP A 72 -10.65 -12.16 2.28
C ASP A 72 -11.17 -10.71 2.39
N ILE A 73 -12.26 -10.55 3.13
CA ILE A 73 -12.93 -9.25 3.24
C ILE A 73 -12.06 -8.22 3.94
N GLN A 74 -11.30 -8.61 4.97
CA GLN A 74 -10.43 -7.67 5.68
C GLN A 74 -9.33 -7.15 4.75
N LEU A 75 -8.57 -8.06 4.14
CA LEU A 75 -7.50 -7.70 3.22
C LEU A 75 -8.04 -6.92 2.01
N GLY A 76 -9.12 -7.40 1.39
CA GLY A 76 -9.71 -6.72 0.24
C GLY A 76 -10.21 -5.30 0.57
N LEU A 77 -10.78 -5.08 1.77
CA LEU A 77 -11.19 -3.74 2.19
C LEU A 77 -9.99 -2.82 2.48
N SER A 78 -8.95 -3.30 3.15
CA SER A 78 -7.78 -2.45 3.45
C SER A 78 -7.00 -2.11 2.18
N THR A 79 -6.81 -3.08 1.27
CA THR A 79 -6.22 -2.84 -0.06
C THR A 79 -7.08 -1.87 -0.87
N ALA A 80 -8.41 -2.02 -0.89
CA ALA A 80 -9.26 -1.07 -1.59
C ALA A 80 -9.14 0.36 -1.05
N VAL A 81 -8.98 0.52 0.28
CA VAL A 81 -8.69 1.82 0.90
C VAL A 81 -7.33 2.35 0.46
N HIS A 82 -6.27 1.52 0.50
CA HIS A 82 -4.92 1.87 0.05
C HIS A 82 -4.91 2.42 -1.38
N GLU A 83 -5.47 1.66 -2.31
CA GLU A 83 -5.49 2.02 -3.73
C GLU A 83 -6.35 3.25 -4.00
N SER A 84 -7.43 3.42 -3.23
CA SER A 84 -8.27 4.62 -3.30
C SER A 84 -7.55 5.86 -2.78
N VAL A 85 -6.64 5.73 -1.80
CA VAL A 85 -5.82 6.86 -1.34
C VAL A 85 -4.94 7.38 -2.46
N HIS A 86 -4.31 6.53 -3.27
CA HIS A 86 -3.52 6.98 -4.43
C HIS A 86 -4.38 7.80 -5.42
N ASN A 87 -5.57 7.29 -5.75
CA ASN A 87 -6.50 8.00 -6.63
C ASN A 87 -6.88 9.37 -6.06
N LEU A 88 -7.22 9.44 -4.77
CA LEU A 88 -7.55 10.72 -4.12
C LEU A 88 -6.34 11.66 -4.03
N THR A 89 -5.13 11.13 -3.79
CA THR A 89 -3.90 11.93 -3.80
C THR A 89 -3.70 12.62 -5.14
N GLU A 90 -3.92 11.90 -6.24
CA GLU A 90 -3.81 12.44 -7.59
C GLU A 90 -4.94 13.44 -7.91
N GLU A 91 -6.19 13.09 -7.64
CA GLU A 91 -7.35 13.94 -7.93
C GLU A 91 -7.32 15.28 -7.18
N ARG A 92 -6.87 15.27 -5.92
CA ARG A 92 -6.88 16.44 -5.02
C ARG A 92 -5.58 17.22 -5.00
N ASP A 93 -4.52 16.64 -5.57
CA ASP A 93 -3.16 17.15 -5.42
C ASP A 93 -2.71 17.33 -3.96
N ALA A 94 -3.20 16.46 -3.08
CA ALA A 94 -2.99 16.51 -1.64
C ALA A 94 -3.10 15.11 -1.03
N PHE A 95 -2.30 14.81 -0.02
CA PHE A 95 -2.39 13.55 0.70
C PHE A 95 -3.58 13.59 1.67
N PRO A 96 -4.61 12.74 1.52
CA PRO A 96 -5.66 12.63 2.51
C PRO A 96 -5.10 12.04 3.80
N LEU A 97 -5.43 12.61 4.95
CA LEU A 97 -4.93 12.17 6.25
C LEU A 97 -5.89 11.16 6.90
N VAL A 98 -5.35 10.19 7.62
CA VAL A 98 -6.11 9.13 8.33
C VAL A 98 -7.15 9.73 9.28
N LYS A 99 -6.83 10.81 9.99
CA LYS A 99 -7.76 11.49 10.91
C LYS A 99 -8.69 12.50 10.21
N GLY A 100 -8.71 12.51 8.87
CA GLY A 100 -9.44 13.47 8.06
C GLY A 100 -8.64 14.73 7.73
N GLY A 101 -9.12 15.47 6.73
CA GLY A 101 -8.40 16.59 6.11
C GLY A 101 -7.36 16.11 5.10
N ASP A 102 -6.69 17.06 4.45
CA ASP A 102 -5.66 16.81 3.46
C ASP A 102 -4.42 17.68 3.73
N ILE A 103 -3.25 17.23 3.29
CA ILE A 103 -2.02 18.04 3.27
C ILE A 103 -1.48 18.13 1.85
N LYS A 104 -1.21 19.36 1.38
CA LYS A 104 -0.80 19.61 0.00
C LYS A 104 0.50 18.87 -0.34
N ARG A 105 0.55 18.28 -1.54
CA ARG A 105 1.74 17.60 -2.07
C ARG A 105 2.91 18.60 -2.25
N PRO A 106 4.11 18.27 -1.75
CA PRO A 106 5.30 19.11 -1.94
C PRO A 106 5.99 18.75 -3.26
N HIS A 107 5.45 19.18 -4.40
CA HIS A 107 5.97 18.81 -5.74
C HIS A 107 7.45 19.11 -5.96
N GLU A 108 8.04 20.05 -5.23
CA GLU A 108 9.46 20.33 -5.28
C GLU A 108 10.32 19.11 -4.92
N VAL A 109 9.79 18.13 -4.18
CA VAL A 109 10.54 16.92 -3.81
C VAL A 109 10.72 15.94 -4.97
N SER A 110 9.94 16.07 -6.05
CA SER A 110 10.13 15.28 -7.27
C SER A 110 11.42 15.62 -8.02
N ALA A 111 12.07 16.75 -7.69
CA ALA A 111 13.38 17.12 -8.23
C ALA A 111 14.56 16.57 -7.41
N PHE A 112 14.29 15.87 -6.31
CA PHE A 112 15.33 15.31 -5.45
C PHE A 112 15.92 14.03 -6.04
N PHE A 113 16.98 13.50 -5.41
CA PHE A 113 17.60 12.25 -5.87
C PHE A 113 16.61 11.08 -5.78
N ALA A 114 16.78 10.07 -6.63
CA ALA A 114 15.82 8.98 -6.75
C ALA A 114 15.88 8.04 -5.53
N PRO A 115 14.74 7.58 -4.97
CA PRO A 115 14.75 6.62 -3.88
C PRO A 115 15.47 5.30 -4.20
N SER A 116 15.61 4.93 -5.47
CA SER A 116 16.41 3.76 -5.83
C SER A 116 17.87 3.80 -5.40
N GLU A 117 18.43 4.98 -5.13
CA GLU A 117 19.79 5.11 -4.58
C GLU A 117 19.94 4.51 -3.18
N ILE A 118 18.85 4.44 -2.38
CA ILE A 118 18.89 3.84 -1.04
C ILE A 118 18.65 2.33 -1.02
N ALA A 119 18.33 1.70 -2.17
CA ALA A 119 18.01 0.28 -2.23
C ALA A 119 19.13 -0.63 -1.68
N SER A 120 20.39 -0.21 -1.83
CA SER A 120 21.56 -0.96 -1.35
C SER A 120 21.67 -1.06 0.17
N ALA A 121 20.94 -0.22 0.92
CA ALA A 121 20.89 -0.28 2.38
C ALA A 121 20.03 -1.45 2.90
N PHE A 122 19.27 -2.13 2.02
CA PHE A 122 18.33 -3.17 2.38
C PHE A 122 18.66 -4.52 1.73
N THR A 123 18.05 -5.58 2.23
CA THR A 123 18.25 -6.94 1.71
C THR A 123 17.69 -7.06 0.28
N THR A 124 18.50 -7.59 -0.65
CA THR A 124 18.13 -7.67 -2.07
C THR A 124 17.05 -8.69 -2.42
N ARG A 125 16.68 -9.57 -1.48
CA ARG A 125 15.59 -10.57 -1.62
C ARG A 125 14.27 -10.09 -1.01
N ASP A 126 14.22 -8.83 -0.61
CA ASP A 126 13.06 -8.23 0.02
C ASP A 126 12.08 -7.72 -1.04
N ILE A 127 10.80 -8.10 -0.91
CA ILE A 127 9.77 -7.78 -1.91
C ILE A 127 9.48 -6.28 -1.95
N PHE A 128 9.43 -5.60 -0.80
CA PHE A 128 9.20 -4.15 -0.77
C PHE A 128 10.38 -3.40 -1.38
N VAL A 129 11.62 -3.87 -1.18
CA VAL A 129 12.78 -3.27 -1.85
C VAL A 129 12.69 -3.47 -3.37
N HIS A 130 12.29 -4.66 -3.81
CA HIS A 130 12.10 -4.94 -5.23
C HIS A 130 11.02 -4.04 -5.85
N ASP A 131 9.86 -3.94 -5.21
CA ASP A 131 8.69 -3.28 -5.79
C ASP A 131 8.80 -1.75 -5.70
N TYR A 132 9.31 -1.20 -4.58
CA TYR A 132 9.26 0.24 -4.31
C TYR A 132 10.60 0.97 -4.42
N LEU A 133 11.74 0.27 -4.43
CA LEU A 133 13.06 0.90 -4.51
C LEU A 133 13.88 0.49 -5.73
N ARG A 134 13.54 -0.55 -6.49
CA ARG A 134 14.33 -0.88 -7.69
C ARG A 134 13.86 -0.12 -8.92
N PRO A 135 14.76 0.21 -9.87
CA PRO A 135 14.39 0.90 -11.11
C PRO A 135 13.36 0.18 -11.99
N THR A 136 13.23 -1.14 -11.83
CA THR A 136 12.21 -1.98 -12.47
C THR A 136 10.85 -1.94 -11.75
N GLY A 137 10.80 -1.34 -10.56
CA GLY A 137 9.61 -1.19 -9.73
C GLY A 137 8.77 0.03 -10.09
N VAL A 138 7.91 0.43 -9.15
CA VAL A 138 6.90 1.49 -9.32
C VAL A 138 7.47 2.91 -9.23
N SER A 139 6.64 3.93 -9.44
CA SER A 139 7.02 5.35 -9.46
C SER A 139 7.80 5.80 -8.23
N SER A 140 7.55 5.19 -7.06
CA SER A 140 8.29 5.47 -5.81
C SER A 140 9.80 5.22 -5.90
N ALA A 141 10.27 4.34 -6.79
CA ALA A 141 11.71 4.09 -6.96
C ALA A 141 12.44 5.25 -7.65
N LYS A 142 11.70 6.13 -8.33
CA LYS A 142 12.23 7.22 -9.16
C LYS A 142 11.98 8.59 -8.54
N ASP A 143 10.91 8.73 -7.77
CA ASP A 143 10.43 10.02 -7.29
C ASP A 143 10.00 9.91 -5.82
N PHE A 144 10.60 10.75 -4.99
CA PHE A 144 10.35 10.79 -3.55
C PHE A 144 8.92 11.20 -3.20
N LEU A 145 8.22 11.96 -4.07
CA LEU A 145 6.83 12.31 -3.86
C LEU A 145 5.93 11.07 -3.84
N TYR A 146 6.20 10.10 -4.70
CA TYR A 146 5.48 8.82 -4.69
C TYR A 146 5.88 7.96 -3.50
N LEU A 147 7.13 7.99 -3.02
CA LEU A 147 7.47 7.31 -1.76
C LEU A 147 6.70 7.90 -0.55
N LEU A 148 6.43 9.21 -0.53
CA LEU A 148 5.56 9.83 0.47
C LEU A 148 4.10 9.42 0.30
N ASP A 149 3.64 9.22 -0.94
CA ASP A 149 2.31 8.70 -1.24
C ASP A 149 2.14 7.27 -0.71
N GLU A 150 3.13 6.39 -0.94
CA GLU A 150 3.15 5.03 -0.38
C GLU A 150 3.12 5.03 1.15
N LEU A 151 3.91 5.91 1.79
CA LEU A 151 3.87 6.06 3.25
C LEU A 151 2.45 6.43 3.73
N ASN A 152 1.76 7.31 3.01
CA ASN A 152 0.39 7.69 3.32
C ASN A 152 -0.59 6.53 3.08
N ALA A 153 -0.55 5.89 1.92
CA ALA A 153 -1.44 4.79 1.54
C ALA A 153 -1.30 3.59 2.48
N PHE A 154 -0.08 3.17 2.83
CA PHE A 154 0.15 2.11 3.83
C PHE A 154 -0.28 2.51 5.25
N SER A 155 -0.29 3.81 5.58
CA SER A 155 -0.87 4.27 6.85
C SER A 155 -2.38 4.06 6.88
N HIS A 156 -3.08 4.31 5.77
CA HIS A 156 -4.52 4.06 5.66
C HIS A 156 -4.87 2.58 5.57
N ASP A 157 -4.05 1.78 4.87
CA ASP A 157 -4.17 0.31 4.83
C ASP A 157 -4.15 -0.25 6.25
N LEU A 158 -3.08 0.02 7.00
CA LEU A 158 -2.91 -0.55 8.33
C LEU A 158 -3.95 -0.01 9.32
N ASP A 159 -4.32 1.28 9.26
CA ASP A 159 -5.40 1.82 10.13
C ASP A 159 -6.72 1.11 9.86
N SER A 160 -7.05 0.86 8.58
CA SER A 160 -8.24 0.11 8.20
C SER A 160 -8.17 -1.35 8.61
N ALA A 161 -7.03 -2.02 8.40
CA ALA A 161 -6.83 -3.42 8.78
C ALA A 161 -6.97 -3.63 10.30
N VAL A 162 -6.40 -2.73 11.11
CA VAL A 162 -6.54 -2.74 12.58
C VAL A 162 -8.01 -2.58 12.98
N ALA A 163 -8.71 -1.62 12.39
CA ALA A 163 -10.13 -1.39 12.67
C ALA A 163 -11.02 -2.56 12.23
N LEU A 164 -10.63 -3.27 11.16
CA LEU A 164 -11.32 -4.42 10.60
C LEU A 164 -10.88 -5.76 11.19
N ASN A 165 -10.06 -5.77 12.25
CA ASN A 165 -9.49 -7.00 12.82
C ASN A 165 -10.54 -8.06 13.21
N SER A 166 -11.78 -7.68 13.54
CA SER A 166 -12.86 -8.66 13.80
C SER A 166 -13.28 -9.47 12.57
N LEU A 167 -12.90 -9.05 11.36
CA LEU A 167 -13.12 -9.75 10.10
C LEU A 167 -11.91 -10.59 9.68
N HIS A 168 -10.81 -10.53 10.44
CA HIS A 168 -9.59 -11.27 10.17
C HIS A 168 -9.85 -12.77 10.19
N ARG A 169 -9.25 -13.47 9.23
CA ARG A 169 -9.30 -14.93 9.18
C ARG A 169 -8.05 -15.52 9.81
N ASN A 170 -8.20 -16.17 10.96
CA ASN A 170 -7.10 -16.78 11.71
C ASN A 170 -6.35 -17.91 10.97
N ASP A 171 -6.82 -18.36 9.81
CA ASP A 171 -6.16 -19.34 8.96
C ASP A 171 -5.22 -18.72 7.92
N ARG A 172 -5.07 -17.39 7.90
CA ARG A 172 -4.25 -16.64 6.96
C ARG A 172 -3.36 -15.65 7.67
N GLN A 173 -2.08 -15.66 7.31
CA GLN A 173 -1.15 -14.62 7.70
C GLN A 173 -1.27 -13.46 6.72
N VAL A 174 -1.45 -12.24 7.24
CA VAL A 174 -1.57 -11.03 6.41
C VAL A 174 -0.58 -9.98 6.88
N ASP A 175 0.30 -9.55 5.98
CA ASP A 175 1.47 -8.73 6.29
C ASP A 175 1.18 -7.22 6.30
N HIS A 176 0.03 -6.80 6.88
CA HIS A 176 -0.40 -5.39 6.89
C HIS A 176 0.63 -4.43 7.52
N ARG A 177 1.34 -4.84 8.57
CA ARG A 177 2.39 -4.03 9.21
C ARG A 177 3.64 -3.91 8.36
N ASP A 178 3.94 -4.92 7.54
CA ASP A 178 5.21 -4.99 6.81
C ASP A 178 5.32 -3.82 5.82
N GLY A 179 4.23 -3.49 5.13
CA GLY A 179 4.19 -2.38 4.18
C GLY A 179 4.46 -1.02 4.83
N LEU A 180 3.75 -0.69 5.92
CA LEU A 180 4.00 0.57 6.62
C LEU A 180 5.39 0.61 7.25
N ALA A 181 5.85 -0.50 7.85
CA ALA A 181 7.18 -0.58 8.43
C ALA A 181 8.28 -0.38 7.37
N ALA A 182 8.12 -0.98 6.19
CA ALA A 182 9.01 -0.80 5.05
C ALA A 182 9.07 0.66 4.61
N MET A 183 7.92 1.31 4.37
CA MET A 183 7.88 2.71 3.92
C MET A 183 8.49 3.66 4.97
N MET A 184 8.23 3.44 6.26
CA MET A 184 8.88 4.20 7.32
C MET A 184 10.42 4.03 7.28
N ALA A 185 10.91 2.80 7.13
CA ALA A 185 12.35 2.55 7.03
C ALA A 185 12.97 3.15 5.75
N PHE A 186 12.24 3.16 4.63
CA PHE A 186 12.67 3.75 3.37
C PHE A 186 12.79 5.27 3.49
N VAL A 187 11.77 5.95 4.04
CA VAL A 187 11.81 7.41 4.26
C VAL A 187 12.92 7.78 5.24
N MET A 188 13.08 7.06 6.35
CA MET A 188 14.18 7.34 7.29
C MET A 188 15.55 7.20 6.62
N THR A 189 15.77 6.12 5.88
CA THR A 189 17.03 5.88 5.16
C THR A 189 17.26 6.91 4.04
N TYR A 190 16.20 7.34 3.34
CA TYR A 190 16.26 8.39 2.33
C TYR A 190 16.75 9.70 2.94
N VAL A 191 16.15 10.11 4.05
CA VAL A 191 16.51 11.36 4.75
C VAL A 191 17.93 11.30 5.31
N GLU A 192 18.36 10.16 5.86
CA GLU A 192 19.75 9.97 6.29
C GLU A 192 20.74 10.04 5.14
N THR A 193 20.43 9.41 4.01
CA THR A 193 21.25 9.46 2.80
C THR A 193 21.31 10.88 2.25
N ALA A 194 20.18 11.59 2.27
CA ALA A 194 20.11 12.99 1.87
C ALA A 194 21.12 13.83 2.65
N ARG A 195 21.08 13.72 3.99
CA ARG A 195 22.00 14.43 4.88
C ARG A 195 23.47 14.09 4.60
N LYS A 196 23.78 12.81 4.36
CA LYS A 196 25.16 12.32 4.24
C LYS A 196 25.82 12.66 2.91
N SER A 197 25.10 12.57 1.81
CA SER A 197 25.71 12.63 0.47
C SER A 197 24.93 13.44 -0.57
N GLN A 198 23.73 13.94 -0.27
CA GLN A 198 22.90 14.67 -1.24
C GLN A 198 22.53 16.07 -0.71
N PRO A 199 23.48 17.02 -0.64
CA PRO A 199 23.30 18.30 0.06
C PRO A 199 22.14 19.14 -0.48
N ARG A 200 21.90 19.14 -1.80
CA ARG A 200 20.76 19.85 -2.40
C ARG A 200 19.41 19.29 -1.95
N THR A 201 19.29 17.97 -1.89
CA THR A 201 18.10 17.29 -1.39
C THR A 201 17.91 17.55 0.09
N TRP A 202 18.99 17.47 0.89
CA TRP A 202 18.92 17.75 2.32
C TRP A 202 18.48 19.19 2.63
N GLU A 203 18.99 20.17 1.90
CA GLU A 203 18.52 21.56 2.00
C GLU A 203 17.04 21.67 1.61
N GLY A 204 16.62 21.01 0.52
CA GLY A 204 15.24 20.97 0.06
C GLY A 204 14.28 20.38 1.10
N LEU A 205 14.63 19.26 1.72
CA LEU A 205 13.83 18.59 2.76
C LEU A 205 13.60 19.46 4.00
N GLN A 206 14.52 20.39 4.30
CA GLN A 206 14.41 21.30 5.45
C GLN A 206 13.53 22.52 5.17
N LYS A 207 13.11 22.76 3.92
CA LYS A 207 12.19 23.85 3.59
C LYS A 207 10.84 23.66 4.30
N PRO A 208 10.09 24.74 4.58
CA PRO A 208 8.88 24.65 5.40
C PRO A 208 7.86 23.62 4.91
N GLN A 209 7.56 23.59 3.60
CA GLN A 209 6.52 22.73 3.05
C GLN A 209 6.92 21.23 3.06
N PRO A 210 8.07 20.79 2.49
CA PRO A 210 8.47 19.38 2.54
C PRO A 210 8.62 18.87 3.98
N ARG A 211 9.20 19.70 4.85
CA ARG A 211 9.36 19.39 6.27
C ARG A 211 8.01 19.14 6.94
N GLN A 212 7.04 20.04 6.76
CA GLN A 212 5.70 19.90 7.34
C GLN A 212 4.99 18.64 6.83
N VAL A 213 5.13 18.30 5.55
CA VAL A 213 4.56 17.09 4.96
C VAL A 213 5.17 15.85 5.61
N ILE A 214 6.50 15.76 5.68
CA ILE A 214 7.20 14.63 6.30
C ILE A 214 6.81 14.51 7.78
N GLN A 215 6.77 15.61 8.52
CA GLN A 215 6.31 15.63 9.93
C GLN A 215 4.90 15.05 10.08
N THR A 216 3.98 15.48 9.22
CA THR A 216 2.58 15.08 9.28
C THR A 216 2.41 13.60 8.95
N LEU A 217 2.95 13.15 7.82
CA LEU A 217 2.84 11.76 7.37
C LEU A 217 3.57 10.81 8.32
N TRP A 218 4.74 11.20 8.83
CA TRP A 218 5.49 10.40 9.79
C TRP A 218 4.76 10.24 11.12
N SER A 219 4.22 11.34 11.67
CA SER A 219 3.47 11.29 12.93
C SER A 219 2.21 10.42 12.82
N GLN A 220 1.58 10.43 11.65
CA GLN A 220 0.46 9.53 11.35
C GLN A 220 0.92 8.06 11.32
N ALA A 221 1.98 7.77 10.55
CA ALA A 221 2.54 6.42 10.45
C ALA A 221 2.92 5.84 11.83
N GLU A 222 3.58 6.63 12.68
CA GLU A 222 3.90 6.22 14.07
C GLU A 222 2.65 5.89 14.89
N THR A 223 1.59 6.71 14.78
CA THR A 223 0.33 6.50 15.50
C THR A 223 -0.34 5.20 15.04
N VAL A 224 -0.42 4.98 13.74
CA VAL A 224 -1.05 3.78 13.15
C VAL A 224 -0.23 2.54 13.49
N MET A 225 1.10 2.59 13.32
CA MET A 225 1.99 1.47 13.68
C MET A 225 1.87 1.11 15.16
N ALA A 226 1.83 2.08 16.07
CA ALA A 226 1.67 1.80 17.49
C ALA A 226 0.33 1.10 17.81
N SER A 227 -0.74 1.43 17.06
CA SER A 227 -2.08 0.83 17.27
C SER A 227 -2.15 -0.64 16.85
N SER A 228 -1.25 -1.11 15.99
CA SER A 228 -1.25 -2.48 15.46
C SER A 228 -0.37 -3.45 16.26
N CYS A 229 0.50 -2.97 17.15
CA CYS A 229 1.48 -3.81 17.85
C CYS A 229 0.88 -4.91 18.75
N GLY A 230 -0.37 -4.75 19.18
CA GLY A 230 -1.07 -5.75 20.00
C GLY A 230 -1.75 -6.86 19.20
N LEU A 231 -1.75 -6.79 17.87
CA LEU A 231 -2.38 -7.77 16.98
C LEU A 231 -1.35 -8.81 16.53
N SER A 232 -1.70 -10.09 16.69
CA SER A 232 -0.92 -11.21 16.17
C SER A 232 -1.10 -11.32 14.65
N ASP A 233 -0.14 -11.94 13.97
CA ASP A 233 -0.26 -12.33 12.55
C ASP A 233 -0.48 -11.17 11.56
N PHE A 234 -0.15 -9.95 11.98
CA PHE A 234 -0.25 -8.73 11.18
C PHE A 234 1.07 -8.31 10.50
N GLY A 235 2.14 -9.09 10.67
CA GLY A 235 3.42 -8.85 10.02
C GLY A 235 4.38 -10.03 10.18
N SER A 236 5.13 -10.33 9.13
CA SER A 236 6.17 -11.37 9.12
C SER A 236 7.58 -10.77 9.09
N ARG A 237 7.72 -9.57 8.52
CA ARG A 237 9.00 -8.87 8.32
C ARG A 237 9.05 -7.48 8.94
N ASP A 238 7.95 -6.95 9.45
CA ASP A 238 7.85 -5.70 10.19
C ASP A 238 9.02 -5.50 11.18
N ARG A 239 9.36 -6.52 11.98
CA ARG A 239 10.45 -6.48 12.96
C ARG A 239 11.81 -6.13 12.35
N TYR A 240 12.09 -6.55 11.11
CA TYR A 240 13.33 -6.19 10.42
C TYR A 240 13.40 -4.68 10.18
N TYR A 241 12.34 -4.08 9.61
CA TYR A 241 12.30 -2.64 9.32
C TYR A 241 12.17 -1.80 10.58
N LEU A 242 11.31 -2.20 11.51
CA LEU A 242 11.16 -1.52 12.80
C LEU A 242 12.45 -1.57 13.60
N GLY A 243 13.24 -2.65 13.48
CA GLY A 243 14.58 -2.74 14.04
C GLY A 243 15.53 -1.65 13.53
N LEU A 244 15.42 -1.28 12.24
CA LEU A 244 16.19 -0.15 11.67
C LEU A 244 15.74 1.18 12.28
N ILE A 245 14.43 1.40 12.41
CA ILE A 245 13.87 2.64 12.98
C ILE A 245 14.21 2.79 14.46
N CYS A 246 14.21 1.69 15.20
CA CYS A 246 14.43 1.65 16.64
C CYS A 246 15.91 1.65 17.06
N LYS A 247 16.84 1.53 16.11
CA LYS A 247 18.27 1.40 16.41
C LYS A 247 18.83 2.74 16.96
N PRO A 248 19.47 2.74 18.15
CA PRO A 248 20.06 3.95 18.70
C PRO A 248 21.08 4.58 17.74
N GLY A 249 20.99 5.90 17.55
CA GLY A 249 21.88 6.67 16.67
C GLY A 249 21.49 6.64 15.19
N ASP A 250 20.54 5.80 14.78
CA ASP A 250 19.91 5.90 13.47
C ASP A 250 18.78 6.94 13.53
N GLY A 251 18.47 7.59 12.40
CA GLY A 251 17.36 8.56 12.32
C GLY A 251 17.66 9.96 12.88
N GLU A 252 18.91 10.36 13.09
CA GLU A 252 19.30 11.73 13.46
C GLU A 252 18.80 12.79 12.47
N ALA A 253 18.93 12.53 11.17
CA ALA A 253 18.49 13.42 10.10
C ALA A 253 16.98 13.58 10.12
N LEU A 254 16.26 12.46 10.26
CA LEU A 254 14.82 12.48 10.42
C LEU A 254 14.43 13.23 11.69
N SER A 255 15.14 13.04 12.81
CA SER A 255 14.88 13.74 14.06
C SER A 255 14.94 15.27 13.90
N ARG A 256 15.86 15.77 13.08
CA ARG A 256 15.96 17.21 12.76
C ARG A 256 14.76 17.69 11.94
N LEU A 257 14.29 16.89 10.98
CA LEU A 257 13.07 17.24 10.25
C LEU A 257 11.86 17.23 11.19
N LEU A 258 11.80 16.30 12.14
CA LEU A 258 10.67 16.12 13.05
C LEU A 258 10.64 17.07 14.26
N ASP A 259 11.75 17.75 14.58
CA ASP A 259 11.96 18.48 15.85
C ASP A 259 11.83 17.59 17.11
N ARG A 260 11.97 16.27 16.93
CA ARG A 260 11.95 15.25 17.99
C ARG A 260 12.54 13.95 17.47
N ALA A 261 12.90 13.04 18.37
CA ALA A 261 13.26 11.68 17.96
C ALA A 261 12.04 10.96 17.33
N PRO A 262 12.25 10.14 16.28
CA PRO A 262 11.27 9.15 15.85
C PRO A 262 10.89 8.22 17.00
N LEU A 263 9.61 7.87 17.08
CA LEU A 263 9.09 6.94 18.06
C LEU A 263 9.41 5.51 17.64
N CYS A 264 10.04 4.77 18.53
CA CYS A 264 10.24 3.33 18.37
C CYS A 264 9.02 2.56 18.91
N PRO A 265 8.25 1.83 18.06
CA PRO A 265 7.11 1.03 18.51
C PRO A 265 7.59 -0.28 19.15
N LYS A 266 8.18 -0.21 20.36
CA LYS A 266 8.80 -1.36 21.05
C LYS A 266 7.85 -2.56 21.22
N ALA A 267 6.55 -2.30 21.36
CA ALA A 267 5.54 -3.36 21.48
C ALA A 267 5.42 -4.22 20.21
N CYS A 268 5.79 -3.71 19.03
CA CYS A 268 5.83 -4.47 17.78
C CYS A 268 7.11 -5.32 17.64
N LEU A 269 8.11 -5.13 18.52
CA LEU A 269 9.39 -5.84 18.48
C LEU A 269 9.44 -7.07 19.41
N SER A 270 8.49 -7.19 20.34
CA SER A 270 8.34 -8.36 21.22
C SER A 270 7.67 -9.52 20.51
#